data_AF-A0A1F7QTN0-F1
#
_entry.id   AF-A0A1F7QTN0-F1
#
_cell.length_a   1.000
_cell.length_b   1.000
_cell.length_c   1.000
_cell.angle_alpha   90.00
_cell.angle_beta   90.00
_cell.angle_gamma   90.00
#
_symmetry.space_group_name_H-M   'P 1'
#
loop_
_entity.id
_entity.type
_entity.pdbx_description
1 polymer ?
#
loop_
_entity_poly.entity_id
_entity_poly.type
_entity_poly.pdbx_seq_one_letter_code
_entity_poly.pdbx_strand_id
1 'polypeptide(L)'
;MPLFIQKWLAMVTVITTTVVACAGSIYVMQITIDESIDNAVLWRLIAMTWLLLVTLGTIVFSLAIGIGNRAVATGLGILVVVGSFILTTFSAGVDWLQNYEMASLFYYFPAVDIAKTGARWEDIAVLSTITLLALLISWLNFRRRDIG
;
A
#
# COMPACT_ATOMS: atom_id res chain seq x y z
N MET A 1 -14.69 -1.53 20.22
CA MET A 1 -14.47 -0.42 19.27
C MET A 1 -13.11 0.28 19.41
N PRO A 2 -12.63 0.69 20.62
CA PRO A 2 -11.34 1.39 20.72
C PRO A 2 -10.14 0.52 20.32
N LEU A 3 -10.15 -0.78 20.67
CA LEU A 3 -9.05 -1.69 20.35
C LEU A 3 -8.82 -1.86 18.84
N PHE A 4 -9.89 -1.94 18.05
CA PHE A 4 -9.81 -2.07 16.59
C PHE A 4 -9.08 -0.88 15.97
N ILE A 5 -9.54 0.33 16.29
CA ILE A 5 -8.98 1.58 15.78
C ILE A 5 -7.54 1.74 16.26
N GLN A 6 -7.25 1.42 17.53
CA GLN A 6 -5.88 1.48 18.08
C GLN A 6 -4.92 0.56 17.32
N LYS A 7 -5.33 -0.68 16.99
CA LYS A 7 -4.46 -1.62 16.26
C LYS A 7 -4.22 -1.19 14.83
N TRP A 8 -5.25 -0.69 14.14
CA TRP A 8 -5.10 -0.16 12.79
C TRP A 8 -4.23 1.10 12.77
N LEU A 9 -4.46 2.05 13.70
CA LEU A 9 -3.62 3.24 13.82
C LEU A 9 -2.17 2.90 14.15
N ALA A 10 -1.92 1.94 15.05
CA ALA A 10 -0.56 1.49 15.35
C ALA A 10 0.15 0.96 14.08
N MET A 11 -0.55 0.19 13.24
CA MET A 11 -0.02 -0.25 11.95
C MET A 11 0.29 0.93 11.02
N VAL A 12 -0.64 1.89 10.89
CA VAL A 12 -0.43 3.09 10.07
C VAL A 12 0.76 3.91 10.59
N THR A 13 0.94 4.05 11.90
CA THR A 13 2.08 4.73 12.50
C THR A 13 3.38 4.04 12.13
N VAL A 14 3.47 2.70 12.23
CA VAL A 14 4.67 1.94 11.84
C VAL A 14 4.99 2.13 10.36
N ILE A 15 3.98 2.09 9.49
CA ILE A 15 4.15 2.35 8.05
C ILE A 15 4.67 3.78 7.84
N THR A 16 4.05 4.76 8.50
CA THR A 16 4.44 6.17 8.39
C THR A 16 5.88 6.37 8.82
N THR A 17 6.31 5.83 9.97
CA THR A 17 7.70 5.93 10.42
C THR A 17 8.67 5.27 9.46
N THR A 18 8.29 4.13 8.88
CA THR A 18 9.14 3.42 7.90
C THR A 18 9.30 4.23 6.62
N VAL A 19 8.22 4.82 6.13
CA VAL A 19 8.24 5.68 4.92
C VAL A 19 9.03 6.96 5.17
N VAL A 20 8.87 7.61 6.32
CA VAL A 20 9.66 8.79 6.70
C VAL A 20 11.14 8.46 6.84
N ALA A 21 11.49 7.30 7.43
CA ALA A 21 12.87 6.84 7.51
C ALA A 21 13.47 6.60 6.11
N CYS A 22 12.69 5.98 5.21
CA CYS A 22 13.09 5.79 3.82
C CYS A 22 13.31 7.14 3.11
N ALA A 23 12.39 8.09 3.25
CA ALA A 23 12.54 9.45 2.74
C ALA A 23 13.82 10.13 3.26
N GLY A 24 14.07 10.06 4.56
CA GLY A 24 15.29 10.58 5.18
C GLY A 24 16.56 9.95 4.61
N SER A 25 16.54 8.63 4.35
CA SER A 25 17.68 7.94 3.72
C SER A 25 17.97 8.44 2.30
N ILE A 26 16.92 8.75 1.52
CA ILE A 26 17.07 9.31 0.18
C ILE A 26 17.68 10.71 0.25
N TYR A 27 17.25 11.56 1.20
CA TYR A 27 17.84 12.87 1.41
C TYR A 27 19.34 12.81 1.77
N VAL A 28 19.73 11.90 2.65
CA VAL A 28 21.15 11.68 3.00
C VAL A 28 21.95 11.22 1.77
N MET A 29 21.36 10.36 0.94
CA MET A 29 22.01 9.85 -0.27
C MET A 29 22.23 10.95 -1.33
N GLN A 30 21.27 11.85 -1.53
CA GLN A 30 21.42 12.98 -2.48
C GLN A 30 22.62 13.88 -2.12
N ILE A 31 22.84 14.12 -0.83
CA ILE A 31 24.00 14.90 -0.35
C ILE A 31 25.32 14.19 -0.65
N THR A 32 25.32 12.86 -0.68
CA THR A 32 26.54 12.05 -0.89
C THR A 32 26.92 11.96 -2.38
N ILE A 33 25.93 11.96 -3.28
CA ILE A 33 26.11 11.74 -4.73
C ILE A 33 26.17 13.06 -5.52
N ASP A 34 25.89 14.20 -4.87
CA ASP A 34 25.80 15.53 -5.49
C ASP A 34 24.76 15.58 -6.64
N GLU A 35 23.73 14.75 -6.54
CA GLU A 35 22.61 14.67 -7.47
C GLU A 35 21.31 15.00 -6.73
N SER A 36 20.60 16.03 -7.18
CA SER A 36 19.38 16.51 -6.53
C SER A 36 18.13 16.01 -7.25
N ILE A 37 17.22 15.39 -6.49
CA ILE A 37 15.86 15.12 -6.96
C ILE A 37 14.99 16.30 -6.53
N ASP A 38 14.11 16.77 -7.42
CA ASP A 38 13.12 17.79 -7.05
C ASP A 38 12.31 17.34 -5.83
N ASN A 39 12.28 18.20 -4.81
CA ASN A 39 11.56 17.95 -3.56
C ASN A 39 10.08 17.68 -3.81
N ALA A 40 9.46 18.37 -4.76
CA ALA A 40 8.04 18.16 -5.05
C ALA A 40 7.79 16.74 -5.60
N VAL A 41 8.68 16.23 -6.46
CA VAL A 41 8.62 14.86 -6.99
C VAL A 41 8.79 13.83 -5.87
N LEU A 42 9.78 14.04 -5.00
CA LEU A 42 10.08 13.13 -3.91
C LEU A 42 8.91 13.03 -2.92
N TRP A 43 8.30 14.16 -2.54
CA TRP A 43 7.11 14.16 -1.67
C TRP A 43 5.91 13.47 -2.31
N ARG A 44 5.69 13.63 -3.62
CA ARG A 44 4.61 12.92 -4.35
C ARG A 44 4.83 11.41 -4.32
N LEU A 45 6.05 10.94 -4.60
CA LEU A 45 6.40 9.53 -4.56
C LEU A 45 6.25 8.93 -3.16
N ILE A 46 6.69 9.66 -2.13
CA ILE A 46 6.55 9.27 -0.73
C ILE A 46 5.08 9.16 -0.34
N ALA A 47 4.25 10.15 -0.68
CA ALA A 47 2.83 10.15 -0.35
C ALA A 47 2.09 8.99 -1.01
N MET A 48 2.37 8.73 -2.29
CA MET A 48 1.78 7.62 -3.03
C MET A 48 2.27 6.26 -2.50
N THR A 49 3.55 6.17 -2.12
CA THR A 49 4.11 4.96 -1.49
C THR A 49 3.46 4.68 -0.14
N TRP A 50 3.27 5.73 0.68
CA TRP A 50 2.56 5.64 1.95
C TRP A 50 1.13 5.12 1.75
N LEU A 51 0.40 5.69 0.79
CA LEU A 51 -0.97 5.28 0.49
C LEU A 51 -1.04 3.81 0.03
N LEU A 52 -0.14 3.39 -0.87
CA LEU A 52 -0.05 2.01 -1.33
C LEU A 52 0.23 1.05 -0.16
N LEU A 53 1.20 1.38 0.71
CA LEU A 53 1.55 0.55 1.86
C LEU A 53 0.44 0.48 2.90
N VAL A 54 -0.26 1.58 3.17
CA VAL A 54 -1.46 1.59 4.03
C VAL A 54 -2.56 0.73 3.42
N THR A 55 -2.76 0.79 2.11
CA THR A 55 -3.75 -0.05 1.40
C THR A 55 -3.43 -1.53 1.56
N LEU A 56 -2.20 -1.93 1.22
CA LEU A 56 -1.70 -3.30 1.39
C LEU A 56 -1.81 -3.76 2.84
N GLY A 57 -1.31 -2.96 3.78
CA GLY A 57 -1.37 -3.25 5.21
C GLY A 57 -2.80 -3.44 5.70
N THR A 58 -3.74 -2.61 5.24
CA THR A 58 -5.15 -2.70 5.63
C THR A 58 -5.84 -3.94 5.06
N ILE A 59 -5.46 -4.38 3.86
CA ILE A 59 -5.92 -5.66 3.30
C ILE A 59 -5.44 -6.82 4.19
N VAL A 60 -4.16 -6.88 4.52
CA VAL A 60 -3.60 -7.92 5.40
C VAL A 60 -4.24 -7.88 6.79
N PHE A 61 -4.44 -6.69 7.34
CA PHE A 61 -5.14 -6.49 8.62
C PHE A 61 -6.58 -7.00 8.57
N SER A 62 -7.30 -6.76 7.47
CA SER A 62 -8.66 -7.25 7.24
C SER A 62 -8.71 -8.78 7.16
N LEU A 63 -7.76 -9.39 6.43
CA LEU A 63 -7.62 -10.85 6.36
C LEU A 63 -7.30 -11.45 7.74
N ALA A 64 -6.43 -10.82 8.52
CA ALA A 64 -6.09 -11.27 9.86
C ALA A 64 -7.30 -11.26 10.79
N ILE A 65 -8.10 -10.20 10.75
CA ILE A 65 -9.33 -10.08 11.54
C ILE A 65 -10.45 -11.00 11.05
N GLY A 66 -10.53 -11.28 9.74
CA GLY A 66 -11.51 -12.22 9.20
C GLY A 66 -11.18 -13.68 9.53
N ILE A 67 -9.94 -14.10 9.30
CA ILE A 67 -9.52 -15.50 9.43
C ILE A 67 -9.22 -15.84 10.90
N GLY A 68 -8.54 -14.95 11.63
CA GLY A 68 -8.09 -15.17 13.02
C GLY A 68 -6.89 -16.08 13.17
N ASN A 69 -6.28 -16.48 12.05
CA ASN A 69 -4.98 -17.11 12.05
C ASN A 69 -3.96 -16.15 11.43
N ARG A 70 -3.03 -15.68 12.24
CA ARG A 70 -2.00 -14.73 11.83
C ARG A 70 -1.10 -15.28 10.72
N ALA A 71 -0.72 -16.55 10.77
CA ALA A 71 0.16 -17.15 9.77
C ALA A 71 -0.49 -17.18 8.39
N VAL A 72 -1.77 -17.60 8.33
CA VAL A 72 -2.54 -17.64 7.08
C VAL A 72 -2.74 -16.24 6.51
N ALA A 73 -3.11 -15.27 7.35
CA ALA A 73 -3.30 -13.90 6.91
C ALA A 73 -2.02 -13.26 6.36
N THR A 74 -0.87 -13.50 7.02
CA THR A 74 0.43 -13.06 6.50
C THR A 74 0.75 -13.72 5.16
N GLY A 75 0.54 -15.04 5.03
CA GLY A 75 0.78 -15.76 3.78
C GLY A 75 -0.06 -15.22 2.62
N LEU A 76 -1.36 -15.00 2.85
CA LEU A 76 -2.25 -14.38 1.86
C LEU A 76 -1.84 -12.94 1.54
N GLY A 77 -1.41 -12.18 2.55
CA GLY A 77 -0.87 -10.84 2.34
C GLY A 77 0.35 -10.80 1.44
N ILE A 78 1.30 -11.71 1.65
CA ILE A 78 2.47 -11.88 0.80
C ILE A 78 2.03 -12.23 -0.63
N LEU A 79 1.09 -13.15 -0.80
CA LEU A 79 0.56 -13.51 -2.12
C LEU A 79 -0.09 -12.33 -2.83
N VAL A 80 -0.82 -11.46 -2.12
CA VAL A 80 -1.39 -10.24 -2.70
C VAL A 80 -0.30 -9.28 -3.16
N VAL A 81 0.72 -9.04 -2.33
CA VAL A 81 1.84 -8.15 -2.67
C VAL A 81 2.61 -8.69 -3.88
N VAL A 82 3.08 -9.94 -3.79
CA VAL A 82 3.89 -10.58 -4.83
C VAL A 82 3.09 -10.77 -6.10
N GLY A 83 1.84 -11.20 -6.01
CA GLY A 83 0.94 -11.36 -7.15
C GLY A 83 0.70 -10.03 -7.87
N SER A 84 0.45 -8.95 -7.13
CA SER A 84 0.31 -7.61 -7.70
C SER A 84 1.61 -7.17 -8.40
N PHE A 85 2.76 -7.35 -7.73
CA PHE A 85 4.05 -6.97 -8.29
C PHE A 85 4.37 -7.73 -9.58
N ILE A 86 4.19 -9.06 -9.59
CA ILE A 86 4.38 -9.91 -10.77
C ILE A 86 3.44 -9.45 -11.89
N LEU A 87 2.16 -9.25 -11.58
CA LEU A 87 1.17 -8.92 -12.58
C LEU A 87 1.50 -7.61 -13.32
N THR A 88 1.87 -6.55 -12.60
CA THR A 88 2.30 -5.27 -13.19
C THR A 88 3.65 -5.37 -13.89
N THR A 89 4.59 -6.15 -13.35
CA THR A 89 5.92 -6.26 -13.96
C THR A 89 5.88 -7.00 -15.29
N PHE A 90 5.06 -8.06 -15.39
CA PHE A 90 5.00 -8.91 -16.57
C PHE A 90 3.92 -8.51 -17.58
N SER A 91 2.94 -7.67 -17.22
CA SER A 91 1.93 -7.17 -18.18
C SER A 91 2.56 -6.40 -19.34
N ALA A 92 3.70 -5.73 -19.10
CA ALA A 92 4.44 -5.02 -20.13
C ALA A 92 4.99 -5.94 -21.25
N GLY A 93 5.18 -7.23 -20.97
CA GLY A 93 5.75 -8.20 -21.91
C GLY A 93 4.85 -9.37 -22.28
N VAL A 94 3.70 -9.53 -21.60
CA VAL A 94 2.80 -10.67 -21.78
C VAL A 94 1.37 -10.17 -22.01
N ASP A 95 0.92 -10.23 -23.27
CA ASP A 95 -0.36 -9.62 -23.70
C ASP A 95 -1.58 -10.09 -22.90
N TRP A 96 -1.64 -11.38 -22.54
CA TRP A 96 -2.78 -11.89 -21.78
C TRP A 96 -2.81 -11.38 -20.34
N LEU A 97 -1.67 -10.97 -19.77
CA LEU A 97 -1.60 -10.34 -18.43
C LEU A 97 -2.12 -8.91 -18.44
N GLN A 98 -2.06 -8.19 -19.57
CA GLN A 98 -2.49 -6.79 -19.66
C GLN A 98 -3.94 -6.61 -19.23
N ASN A 99 -4.82 -7.55 -19.61
CA ASN A 99 -6.23 -7.52 -19.23
C ASN A 99 -6.47 -7.65 -17.72
N TYR A 100 -5.50 -8.19 -16.99
CA TYR A 100 -5.59 -8.38 -15.54
C TYR A 100 -4.80 -7.35 -14.76
N GLU A 101 -3.99 -6.51 -15.40
CA GLU A 101 -3.09 -5.57 -14.73
C GLU A 101 -3.82 -4.66 -13.74
N MET A 102 -5.04 -4.24 -14.07
CA MET A 102 -5.91 -3.42 -13.19
C MET A 102 -6.23 -4.07 -11.83
N ALA A 103 -6.09 -5.40 -11.70
CA ALA A 103 -6.25 -6.11 -10.43
C ALA A 103 -5.04 -5.95 -9.51
N SER A 104 -3.89 -5.55 -10.05
CA SER A 104 -2.69 -5.27 -9.27
C SER A 104 -2.83 -3.95 -8.53
N LEU A 105 -2.43 -3.93 -7.26
CA LEU A 105 -2.31 -2.68 -6.51
C LEU A 105 -1.16 -1.80 -7.01
N PHE A 106 -0.16 -2.37 -7.67
CA PHE A 106 0.96 -1.62 -8.25
C PHE A 106 0.58 -0.92 -9.56
N TYR A 107 -0.52 -1.31 -10.22
CA TYR A 107 -1.05 -0.60 -11.39
C TYR A 107 -1.42 0.85 -11.05
N TYR A 108 -1.94 1.07 -9.83
CA TYR A 108 -2.28 2.40 -9.30
C TYR A 108 -1.09 3.12 -8.66
N PHE A 109 0.12 2.60 -8.84
CA PHE A 109 1.37 3.25 -8.43
C PHE A 109 2.37 3.29 -9.61
N PRO A 110 2.05 4.00 -10.71
CA PRO A 110 2.98 4.15 -11.83
C PRO A 110 4.10 5.12 -11.47
N ALA A 111 5.15 4.64 -10.79
CA ALA A 111 6.21 5.48 -10.23
C ALA A 111 6.86 6.44 -11.23
N VAL A 112 7.06 5.99 -12.48
CA VAL A 112 7.64 6.81 -13.56
C VAL A 112 6.72 7.97 -13.92
N ASP A 113 5.42 7.74 -14.01
CA ASP A 113 4.44 8.77 -14.35
C ASP A 113 4.25 9.74 -13.17
N ILE A 114 4.20 9.22 -11.94
CA ILE A 114 4.14 10.04 -10.73
C ILE A 114 5.32 11.01 -10.67
N ALA A 115 6.51 10.56 -11.07
CA ALA A 115 7.70 11.40 -11.11
C ALA A 115 7.68 12.44 -12.23
N LYS A 116 7.14 12.11 -13.40
CA LYS A 116 7.17 12.97 -14.60
C LYS A 116 6.00 13.94 -14.68
N THR A 117 4.78 13.44 -14.50
CA THR A 117 3.52 14.19 -14.73
C THR A 117 2.75 14.45 -13.45
N GLY A 118 3.10 13.75 -12.36
CA GLY A 118 2.46 13.87 -11.05
C GLY A 118 1.51 12.72 -10.74
N ALA A 119 1.03 12.67 -9.49
CA ALA A 119 0.09 11.64 -9.06
C ALA A 119 -1.30 11.89 -9.65
N ARG A 120 -1.88 10.86 -10.26
CA ARG A 120 -3.24 10.89 -10.78
C ARG A 120 -4.26 10.79 -9.65
N TRP A 121 -5.30 11.62 -9.69
CA TRP A 121 -6.34 11.62 -8.67
C TRP A 121 -7.16 10.32 -8.69
N GLU A 122 -7.27 9.69 -9.86
CA GLU A 122 -7.94 8.40 -10.03
C GLU A 122 -7.24 7.31 -9.22
N ASP A 123 -5.91 7.24 -9.29
CA ASP A 123 -5.12 6.24 -8.56
C ASP A 123 -5.25 6.44 -7.04
N ILE A 124 -5.16 7.70 -6.60
CA ILE A 124 -5.37 8.08 -5.19
C ILE A 124 -6.76 7.66 -4.71
N ALA A 125 -7.79 7.95 -5.52
CA ALA A 125 -9.17 7.62 -5.20
C ALA A 125 -9.39 6.11 -5.12
N VAL A 126 -8.83 5.33 -6.05
CA VAL A 126 -8.93 3.87 -6.04
C VAL A 126 -8.26 3.27 -4.81
N LEU A 127 -7.00 3.62 -4.53
CA LEU A 127 -6.27 3.09 -3.36
C LEU A 127 -6.95 3.47 -2.05
N SER A 128 -7.42 4.72 -1.94
CA SER A 128 -8.19 5.19 -0.77
C SER A 128 -9.50 4.43 -0.61
N THR A 129 -10.23 4.19 -1.70
CA THR A 129 -11.48 3.42 -1.68
C THR A 129 -11.23 1.97 -1.26
N ILE A 130 -10.21 1.32 -1.81
CA ILE A 130 -9.82 -0.05 -1.41
C ILE A 130 -9.47 -0.10 0.07
N THR A 131 -8.71 0.88 0.57
CA THR A 131 -8.38 0.99 1.99
C THR A 131 -9.64 1.09 2.86
N LEU A 132 -10.57 1.97 2.50
CA LEU A 132 -11.82 2.17 3.25
C LEU A 132 -12.71 0.92 3.22
N LEU A 133 -12.82 0.25 2.06
CA LEU A 133 -13.58 -1.00 1.93
C LEU A 133 -12.95 -2.13 2.75
N ALA A 134 -11.63 -2.30 2.70
CA ALA A 134 -10.92 -3.28 3.49
C ALA A 134 -11.08 -3.02 5.00
N LEU A 135 -11.04 -1.75 5.41
CA LEU A 135 -11.27 -1.33 6.80
C LEU A 135 -12.72 -1.60 7.22
N LEU A 136 -13.70 -1.33 6.36
CA LEU A 136 -15.11 -1.61 6.60
C LEU A 136 -15.37 -3.11 6.78
N ILE A 137 -14.82 -3.94 5.88
CA ILE A 137 -14.91 -5.41 5.97
C ILE A 137 -14.27 -5.90 7.28
N SER A 138 -13.10 -5.35 7.63
CA SER A 138 -12.40 -5.67 8.87
C SER A 138 -13.24 -5.32 10.10
N TRP A 139 -13.89 -4.15 10.10
CA TRP A 139 -14.77 -3.72 11.17
C TRP A 139 -16.00 -4.62 11.32
N LEU A 140 -16.64 -5.01 10.21
CA LEU A 140 -17.77 -5.93 10.21
C LEU A 140 -17.38 -7.30 10.77
N ASN A 141 -16.23 -7.83 10.36
CA ASN A 141 -15.69 -9.09 10.88
C ASN A 141 -15.32 -8.99 12.37
N PHE A 142 -14.70 -7.89 12.79
CA PHE A 142 -14.39 -7.64 14.19
C PHE A 142 -15.64 -7.63 15.07
N ARG A 143 -16.73 -7.03 14.59
CA ARG A 143 -18.00 -6.95 15.34
C ARG A 143 -18.72 -8.30 15.44
N ARG A 144 -18.56 -9.16 14.43
CA ARG A 144 -19.14 -10.52 14.42
C ARG A 144 -18.39 -11.50 15.31
N ARG A 145 -17.09 -11.27 15.51
CA ARG A 145 -16.30 -12.01 16.49
C ARG A 145 -16.63 -11.42 17.86
N ASP A 146 -17.55 -12.06 18.58
CA ASP A 146 -17.77 -11.76 20.00
C ASP A 146 -16.47 -12.09 20.75
N ILE A 147 -15.58 -11.10 20.82
CA ILE A 147 -14.40 -11.09 21.69
C ILE A 147 -14.86 -10.50 23.02
N GLY A 148 -15.68 -11.29 23.72
CA GLY A 148 -15.96 -11.18 25.15
C GLY A 148 -14.98 -12.00 25.95
#